data_AF-A0A353CQ54-F1
#
_entry.id   AF-A0A353CQ54-F1
#
_cell.length_a   1.000
_cell.length_b   1.000
_cell.length_c   1.000
_cell.angle_alpha   90.00
_cell.angle_beta   90.00
_cell.angle_gamma   90.00
#
_symmetry.space_group_name_H-M   'P 1'
#
loop_
_entity.id
_entity.type
_entity.pdbx_description
1 polymer ?
#
loop_
_entity_poly.entity_id
_entity_poly.type
_entity_poly.pdbx_seq_one_letter_code
_entity_poly.pdbx_strand_id
1 'polypeptide(L)'
;MERKKKILAVSLAALALAGGGAWLFLAKKYGGLGGAVASALAETASRRAGRELRIKSVSFSPLGGLTLLGVEVSERPSFRNGVFFSAEKARLAMPLMALLRGSVVFSAAEFDGAFFKIRESGGEWNFKDLLALLPDTVKGLHLTWNARRLVFRGARVQADLDTAGLSLDMTDTGAVVKHYSSFGGNFNVEASGRAGTAWGGRLFTGAYEAKVDLNFTPLGLDSTSGRLKMTGLELGDMRLARLGGRWDFFRIGRGAERNYSLEAEADDFFAPGYRSPFRDAVDKGLRSVFSAMGSAPPAIDDIKADRFSARASLKGGRLRVEDLRLEAGFAGLRAAFAAGAGGGTDLEIETEAAGKK
;
A
#
# COMPACT_ATOMS: atom_id res chain seq x y z
N MET A 1 22.23 -59.10 -4.68
CA MET A 1 21.38 -57.87 -4.66
C MET A 1 20.62 -57.68 -3.34
N GLU A 2 20.16 -58.75 -2.68
CA GLU A 2 19.38 -58.66 -1.42
C GLU A 2 20.13 -58.05 -0.22
N ARG A 3 21.42 -58.36 -0.01
CA ARG A 3 22.19 -57.81 1.12
C ARG A 3 22.28 -56.28 1.10
N LYS A 4 22.41 -55.67 -0.09
CA LYS A 4 22.44 -54.20 -0.25
C LYS A 4 21.08 -53.56 0.10
N LYS A 5 19.96 -54.23 -0.22
CA LYS A 5 18.61 -53.77 0.14
C LYS A 5 18.36 -53.83 1.66
N LYS A 6 18.83 -54.88 2.33
CA LYS A 6 18.73 -55.03 3.81
C LYS A 6 19.56 -53.99 4.54
N ILE A 7 20.79 -53.73 4.11
CA ILE A 7 21.64 -52.69 4.72
C ILE A 7 21.01 -51.30 4.54
N LEU A 8 20.51 -50.98 3.34
CA LEU A 8 19.84 -49.69 3.10
C LEU A 8 18.60 -49.51 3.99
N ALA A 9 17.78 -50.55 4.14
CA ALA A 9 16.57 -50.51 4.97
C ALA A 9 16.89 -50.34 6.47
N VAL A 10 17.91 -51.02 6.97
CA VAL A 10 18.36 -50.89 8.37
C VAL A 10 18.97 -49.51 8.63
N SER A 11 19.77 -48.99 7.69
CA SER A 11 20.30 -47.62 7.79
C SER A 11 19.19 -46.57 7.77
N LEU A 12 18.17 -46.73 6.92
CA LEU A 12 17.02 -45.82 6.88
C LEU A 12 16.19 -45.88 8.17
N ALA A 13 15.96 -47.07 8.71
CA ALA A 13 15.24 -47.26 9.96
C ALA A 13 16.02 -46.67 11.16
N ALA A 14 17.34 -46.85 11.20
CA ALA A 14 18.20 -46.23 12.20
C ALA A 14 18.20 -44.70 12.09
N LEU A 15 18.24 -44.16 10.86
CA LEU A 15 18.14 -42.71 10.63
C LEU A 15 16.77 -42.15 11.03
N ALA A 16 15.70 -42.89 10.74
CA ALA A 16 14.33 -42.52 11.11
C ALA A 16 14.11 -42.57 12.62
N LEU A 17 14.68 -43.56 13.33
CA LEU A 17 14.63 -43.66 14.78
C LEU A 17 15.49 -42.60 15.47
N ALA A 18 16.70 -42.34 14.96
CA ALA A 18 17.55 -41.25 15.46
C ALA A 18 16.91 -39.87 15.20
N GLY A 19 16.31 -39.67 14.02
CA GLY A 19 15.57 -38.47 13.68
C GLY A 19 14.29 -38.28 14.50
N GLY A 20 13.52 -39.35 14.71
CA GLY A 20 12.29 -39.35 15.50
C GLY A 20 12.56 -39.11 16.99
N GLY A 21 13.61 -39.73 17.55
CA GLY A 21 14.05 -39.52 18.94
C GLY A 21 14.58 -38.11 19.19
N ALA A 22 15.38 -37.56 18.26
CA ALA A 22 15.83 -36.17 18.34
C ALA A 22 14.67 -35.18 18.22
N TRP A 23 13.70 -35.44 17.34
CA TRP A 23 12.51 -34.61 17.17
C TRP A 23 11.62 -34.61 18.43
N LEU A 24 11.35 -35.79 19.01
CA LEU A 24 10.60 -35.91 20.27
C LEU A 24 11.32 -35.22 21.44
N PHE A 25 12.65 -35.33 21.52
CA PHE A 25 13.44 -34.64 22.54
C PHE A 25 13.37 -33.13 22.37
N LEU A 26 13.50 -32.62 21.15
CA LEU A 26 13.38 -31.19 20.86
C LEU A 26 11.95 -30.69 21.15
N ALA A 27 10.91 -31.42 20.73
CA ALA A 27 9.53 -31.06 21.00
C ALA A 27 9.22 -31.02 22.50
N LYS A 28 9.70 -32.00 23.28
CA LYS A 28 9.50 -32.06 24.73
C LYS A 28 10.31 -31.00 25.48
N LYS A 29 11.58 -30.78 25.11
CA LYS A 29 12.47 -29.83 25.79
C LYS A 29 12.13 -28.38 25.46
N TYR A 30 11.70 -28.09 24.23
CA TYR A 30 11.42 -26.74 23.77
C TYR A 30 9.92 -26.38 23.70
N GLY A 31 9.01 -27.36 23.81
CA GLY A 31 7.56 -27.11 23.82
C GLY A 31 7.06 -26.32 25.04
N GLY A 32 7.69 -26.45 26.21
CA GLY A 32 7.37 -25.68 27.41
C GLY A 32 8.09 -24.34 27.54
N LEU A 33 9.15 -24.10 26.74
CA LEU A 33 9.95 -22.87 26.78
C LEU A 33 9.30 -21.68 26.07
N GLY A 34 8.21 -21.92 25.32
CA GLY A 34 7.54 -20.89 24.52
C GLY A 34 7.10 -19.67 25.33
N GLY A 35 6.62 -19.86 26.57
CA GLY A 35 6.18 -18.77 27.45
C GLY A 35 7.34 -17.89 27.95
N ALA A 36 8.41 -18.50 28.48
CA ALA A 36 9.58 -17.75 28.96
C ALA A 36 10.29 -17.01 27.82
N VAL A 37 10.40 -17.65 26.65
CA VAL A 37 10.98 -17.04 25.44
C VAL A 37 10.08 -15.91 24.93
N ALA A 38 8.76 -16.08 24.92
CA ALA A 38 7.80 -15.03 24.55
C ALA A 38 7.98 -13.80 25.44
N SER A 39 8.03 -13.99 26.76
CA SER A 39 8.20 -12.89 27.72
C SER A 39 9.55 -12.18 27.55
N ALA A 40 10.66 -12.92 27.41
CA ALA A 40 11.98 -12.34 27.22
C ALA A 40 12.10 -11.56 25.90
N LEU A 41 11.52 -12.09 24.81
CA LEU A 41 11.43 -11.40 23.52
C LEU A 41 10.58 -10.14 23.63
N ALA A 42 9.41 -10.24 24.25
CA ALA A 42 8.50 -9.12 24.45
C ALA A 42 9.17 -8.02 25.29
N GLU A 43 9.85 -8.35 26.39
CA GLU A 43 10.55 -7.38 27.24
C GLU A 43 11.70 -6.69 26.50
N THR A 44 12.49 -7.44 25.74
CA THR A 44 13.61 -6.89 24.96
C THR A 44 13.11 -5.99 23.84
N ALA A 45 12.09 -6.43 23.10
CA ALA A 45 11.46 -5.63 22.05
C ALA A 45 10.79 -4.39 22.64
N SER A 46 10.13 -4.52 23.80
CA SER A 46 9.47 -3.40 24.47
C SER A 46 10.46 -2.31 24.88
N ARG A 47 11.58 -2.71 25.50
CA ARG A 47 12.65 -1.78 25.88
C ARG A 47 13.26 -1.05 24.69
N ARG A 48 13.44 -1.75 23.56
CA ARG A 48 13.98 -1.15 22.34
C ARG A 48 12.98 -0.26 21.63
N ALA A 49 11.70 -0.64 21.61
CA ALA A 49 10.64 0.12 20.97
C ALA A 49 10.15 1.31 21.82
N GLY A 50 10.48 1.35 23.11
CA GLY A 50 9.90 2.31 24.06
C GLY A 50 8.40 2.09 24.30
N ARG A 51 7.90 0.88 24.05
CA ARG A 51 6.47 0.53 24.06
C ARG A 51 6.22 -0.84 24.66
N GLU A 52 5.12 -1.01 25.39
CA GLU A 52 4.66 -2.33 25.80
C GLU A 52 4.33 -3.20 24.58
N LEU A 53 4.84 -4.43 24.62
CA LEU A 53 4.66 -5.47 23.62
C LEU A 53 4.14 -6.74 24.29
N ARG A 54 3.15 -7.39 23.71
CA ARG A 54 2.60 -8.67 24.18
C ARG A 54 2.76 -9.72 23.09
N ILE A 55 3.11 -10.93 23.50
CA ILE A 55 3.21 -12.09 22.62
C ILE A 55 2.57 -13.26 23.36
N LYS A 56 1.48 -13.83 22.82
CA LYS A 56 0.77 -14.94 23.46
C LYS A 56 1.62 -16.20 23.50
N SER A 57 2.29 -16.54 22.40
CA SER A 57 3.18 -17.69 22.34
C SER A 57 4.19 -17.57 21.22
N VAL A 58 5.32 -18.24 21.40
CA VAL A 58 6.40 -18.32 20.41
C VAL A 58 6.72 -19.78 20.12
N SER A 59 6.86 -20.10 18.84
CA SER A 59 7.38 -21.38 18.38
C SER A 59 8.49 -21.17 17.36
N PHE A 60 9.43 -22.10 17.31
CA PHE A 60 10.53 -22.08 16.36
C PHE A 60 10.55 -23.39 15.58
N SER A 61 10.75 -23.29 14.27
CA SER A 61 10.98 -24.44 13.40
C SER A 61 12.24 -24.18 12.57
N PRO A 62 13.20 -25.13 12.49
CA PRO A 62 14.41 -24.96 11.69
C PRO A 62 14.14 -24.63 10.22
N LEU A 63 13.05 -25.16 9.65
CA LEU A 63 12.63 -24.87 8.27
C LEU A 63 11.64 -23.69 8.20
N GLY A 64 10.88 -23.48 9.27
CA GLY A 64 9.79 -22.51 9.30
C GLY A 64 10.18 -21.11 9.77
N GLY A 65 11.29 -20.99 10.49
CA GLY A 65 11.69 -19.81 11.24
C GLY A 65 10.95 -19.65 12.56
N LEU A 66 10.87 -18.42 13.05
CA LEU A 66 10.15 -18.05 14.27
C LEU A 66 8.68 -17.79 13.93
N THR A 67 7.76 -18.33 14.70
CA THR A 67 6.33 -18.02 14.62
C THR A 67 5.88 -17.46 15.97
N LEU A 68 5.32 -16.26 15.93
CA LEU A 68 4.75 -15.55 17.06
C LEU A 68 3.22 -15.58 16.88
N LEU A 69 2.47 -15.92 17.92
CA LEU A 69 1.01 -15.86 17.92
C LEU A 69 0.56 -14.74 18.87
N GLY A 70 -0.48 -14.00 18.46
CA GLY A 70 -1.06 -12.90 19.23
C GLY A 70 -0.02 -11.85 19.59
N VAL A 71 0.58 -11.22 18.59
CA VAL A 71 1.53 -10.12 18.77
C VAL A 71 0.74 -8.83 18.88
N GLU A 72 0.98 -8.04 19.91
CA GLU A 72 0.36 -6.72 20.08
C GLU A 72 1.43 -5.70 20.51
N VAL A 73 1.31 -4.48 20.01
CA VAL A 73 2.17 -3.33 20.32
C VAL A 73 1.27 -2.17 20.74
N SER A 74 1.56 -1.60 21.90
CA SER A 74 0.80 -0.48 22.44
C SER A 74 0.91 0.80 21.59
N GLU A 75 -0.11 1.66 21.68
CA GLU A 75 -0.18 2.92 20.93
C GLU A 75 0.83 3.98 21.40
N ARG A 76 0.99 4.10 22.71
CA ARG A 76 1.94 4.97 23.42
C ARG A 76 2.16 4.33 24.77
N PRO A 77 3.31 4.50 25.43
CA PRO A 77 4.16 3.42 25.97
C PRO A 77 3.48 2.24 26.69
N SER A 78 2.21 2.34 27.11
CA SER A 78 1.37 1.25 27.63
C SER A 78 0.08 0.99 26.84
N PHE A 79 -0.46 -0.24 26.94
CA PHE A 79 -1.74 -0.62 26.32
C PHE A 79 -2.96 0.17 26.80
N ARG A 80 -2.85 0.94 27.89
CA ARG A 80 -3.93 1.83 28.34
C ARG A 80 -4.29 2.90 27.31
N ASN A 81 -3.33 3.26 26.44
CA ASN A 81 -3.53 4.24 25.38
C ASN A 81 -4.07 3.63 24.09
N GLY A 82 -4.28 2.31 24.04
CA GLY A 82 -4.71 1.58 22.85
C GLY A 82 -3.62 0.71 22.25
N VAL A 83 -3.95 0.12 21.10
CA VAL A 83 -3.09 -0.78 20.32
C VAL A 83 -2.73 -0.08 19.01
N PHE A 84 -1.43 0.03 18.73
CA PHE A 84 -0.92 0.55 17.45
C PHE A 84 -0.84 -0.53 16.39
N PHE A 85 -0.37 -1.72 16.79
CA PHE A 85 -0.23 -2.86 15.90
C PHE A 85 -0.65 -4.13 16.61
N SER A 86 -1.39 -5.00 15.91
CA SER A 86 -1.59 -6.37 16.34
C SER A 86 -1.52 -7.33 15.17
N ALA A 87 -1.16 -8.58 15.41
CA ALA A 87 -1.24 -9.65 14.42
C ALA A 87 -1.60 -10.97 15.11
N GLU A 88 -2.54 -11.71 14.53
CA GLU A 88 -2.91 -13.03 15.02
C GLU A 88 -1.72 -13.98 14.94
N LYS A 89 -0.97 -13.89 13.84
CA LYS A 89 0.23 -14.68 13.60
C LYS A 89 1.27 -13.88 12.83
N ALA A 90 2.49 -13.84 13.36
CA ALA A 90 3.66 -13.30 12.69
C ALA A 90 4.70 -14.40 12.49
N ARG A 91 5.15 -14.62 11.26
CA ARG A 91 6.17 -15.60 10.91
C ARG A 91 7.42 -14.91 10.37
N LEU A 92 8.54 -15.08 11.05
CA LEU A 92 9.84 -14.60 10.63
C LEU A 92 10.65 -15.78 10.11
N ALA A 93 10.68 -15.93 8.79
CA ALA A 93 11.46 -16.97 8.13
C ALA A 93 12.95 -16.65 8.24
N MET A 94 13.71 -17.55 8.86
CA MET A 94 15.16 -17.44 9.01
C MET A 94 15.81 -18.62 8.27
N PRO A 95 16.66 -18.38 7.27
CA PRO A 95 17.34 -19.46 6.56
C PRO A 95 18.36 -20.12 7.49
N LEU A 96 18.20 -21.43 7.73
CA LEU A 96 19.06 -22.21 8.62
C LEU A 96 20.55 -22.07 8.27
N MET A 97 20.89 -22.05 6.99
CA MET A 97 22.28 -21.88 6.53
C MET A 97 22.91 -20.54 6.94
N ALA A 98 22.11 -19.47 7.04
CA ALA A 98 22.60 -18.18 7.52
C ALA A 98 22.86 -18.22 9.03
N LEU A 99 21.94 -18.84 9.79
CA LEU A 99 22.10 -19.02 11.25
C LEU A 99 23.33 -19.86 11.59
N LEU A 100 23.58 -20.95 10.85
CA LEU A 100 24.78 -21.78 11.03
C LEU A 100 26.09 -21.04 10.74
N ARG A 101 26.05 -20.00 9.91
CA ARG A 101 27.18 -19.09 9.65
C ARG A 101 27.27 -17.93 10.65
N GLY A 102 26.48 -17.95 11.72
CA GLY A 102 26.43 -16.89 12.73
C GLY A 102 25.77 -15.59 12.25
N SER A 103 25.03 -15.64 11.13
CA SER A 103 24.36 -14.46 10.56
C SER A 103 22.84 -14.53 10.79
N VAL A 104 22.27 -13.46 11.36
CA VAL A 104 20.82 -13.33 11.55
C VAL A 104 20.27 -12.55 10.35
N VAL A 105 19.67 -13.27 9.40
CA VAL A 105 19.04 -12.70 8.21
C VAL A 105 17.60 -13.19 8.16
N PHE A 106 16.65 -12.31 7.85
CA PHE A 106 15.27 -12.72 7.63
C PHE A 106 15.05 -12.89 6.13
N SER A 107 14.59 -14.06 5.69
CA SER A 107 14.23 -14.25 4.28
C SER A 107 12.85 -13.64 4.02
N ALA A 108 11.91 -13.83 4.94
CA ALA A 108 10.58 -13.25 4.87
C ALA A 108 10.03 -12.93 6.26
N ALA A 109 9.19 -11.90 6.35
CA ALA A 109 8.30 -11.65 7.46
C ALA A 109 6.85 -11.73 6.94
N GLU A 110 6.03 -12.57 7.55
CA GLU A 110 4.64 -12.76 7.15
C GLU A 110 3.72 -12.47 8.33
N PHE A 111 2.64 -11.73 8.09
CA PHE A 111 1.69 -11.32 9.11
C PHE A 111 0.28 -11.68 8.63
N ASP A 112 -0.37 -12.54 9.39
CA ASP A 112 -1.76 -12.94 9.16
C ASP A 112 -2.66 -12.19 10.16
N GLY A 113 -3.76 -11.62 9.68
CA GLY A 113 -4.71 -10.86 10.50
C GLY A 113 -4.07 -9.63 11.17
N ALA A 114 -3.20 -8.93 10.45
CA ALA A 114 -2.54 -7.75 10.98
C ALA A 114 -3.52 -6.58 11.12
N PHE A 115 -3.43 -5.79 12.17
CA PHE A 115 -4.16 -4.55 12.35
C PHE A 115 -3.17 -3.43 12.65
N PHE A 116 -3.32 -2.31 11.95
CA PHE A 116 -2.55 -1.09 12.15
C PHE A 116 -3.49 0.05 12.48
N LYS A 117 -3.18 0.81 13.52
CA LYS A 117 -3.89 2.01 13.91
C LYS A 117 -2.95 3.21 13.85
N ILE A 118 -3.08 3.97 12.78
CA ILE A 118 -2.33 5.19 12.51
C ILE A 118 -3.19 6.38 12.92
N ARG A 119 -2.61 7.29 13.69
CA ARG A 119 -3.28 8.52 14.08
C ARG A 119 -2.35 9.71 13.93
N GLU A 120 -2.85 10.75 13.30
CA GLU A 120 -2.25 12.09 13.26
C GLU A 120 -3.15 13.01 14.08
N SER A 121 -2.56 13.75 15.02
CA SER A 121 -3.25 14.79 15.78
C SER A 121 -2.29 15.94 16.06
N GLY A 122 -2.70 17.16 15.70
CA GLY A 122 -1.89 18.37 15.87
C GLY A 122 -0.56 18.35 15.10
N GLY A 123 -0.51 17.67 13.96
CA GLY A 123 0.69 17.45 13.14
C GLY A 123 1.58 16.31 13.63
N GLU A 124 1.23 15.65 14.74
CA GLU A 124 2.03 14.58 15.33
C GLU A 124 1.43 13.19 15.06
N TRP A 125 2.28 12.30 14.56
CA TRP A 125 1.95 10.91 14.32
C TRP A 125 2.12 10.07 15.59
N ASN A 126 1.18 9.17 15.85
CA ASN A 126 1.23 8.25 16.99
C ASN A 126 2.35 7.19 16.89
N PHE A 127 3.20 7.21 15.86
CA PHE A 127 4.38 6.35 15.68
C PHE A 127 5.69 7.15 15.51
N LYS A 128 5.68 8.46 15.79
CA LYS A 128 6.84 9.35 15.66
C LYS A 128 8.05 8.88 16.48
N ASP A 129 7.82 8.36 17.67
CA ASP A 129 8.81 7.72 18.54
C ASP A 129 9.47 6.50 17.88
N LEU A 130 8.70 5.68 17.15
CA LEU A 130 9.24 4.52 16.44
C LEU A 130 10.13 4.94 15.26
N LEU A 131 9.81 6.05 14.59
CA LEU A 131 10.66 6.62 13.54
C LEU A 131 12.00 7.10 14.11
N ALA A 132 12.01 7.65 15.33
CA ALA A 132 13.22 8.11 15.99
C ALA A 132 14.18 6.96 16.39
N LEU A 133 13.71 5.71 16.37
CA LEU A 133 14.54 4.53 16.60
C LEU A 133 15.28 4.06 15.33
N LEU A 134 14.91 4.59 14.17
CA LEU A 134 15.65 4.35 12.94
C LEU A 134 17.03 5.03 13.07
N PRO A 135 18.11 4.38 12.65
CA PRO A 135 19.44 4.97 12.76
C PRO A 135 19.51 6.32 12.02
N ASP A 136 20.11 7.32 12.67
CA ASP A 136 20.45 8.60 12.04
C ASP A 136 21.48 8.37 10.94
N THR A 137 21.02 8.10 9.72
CA THR A 137 21.91 7.86 8.59
C THR A 137 22.09 9.16 7.81
N VAL A 138 23.33 9.67 7.76
CA VAL A 138 23.77 10.79 6.89
C VAL A 138 23.51 10.49 5.40
N LYS A 139 23.33 9.21 5.08
CA LYS A 139 22.84 8.69 3.80
C LYS A 139 21.34 8.46 3.99
N GLY A 140 20.49 9.32 3.43
CA GLY A 140 19.06 9.42 3.70
C GLY A 140 18.31 8.09 3.81
N LEU A 141 17.28 8.08 4.68
CA LEU A 141 16.41 6.95 5.04
C LEU A 141 16.84 5.60 4.45
N HIS A 142 17.96 5.06 4.93
CA HIS A 142 18.24 3.64 4.72
C HIS A 142 17.22 2.90 5.59
N LEU A 143 16.08 2.54 5.02
CA LEU A 143 15.23 1.49 5.58
C LEU A 143 16.13 0.25 5.67
N THR A 144 16.76 0.04 6.83
CA THR A 144 17.56 -1.13 7.17
C THR A 144 16.60 -2.27 7.41
N TRP A 145 16.00 -2.68 6.30
CA TRP A 145 15.03 -3.73 6.25
C TRP A 145 15.77 -5.05 6.07
N ASN A 146 15.79 -5.86 7.12
CA ASN A 146 16.52 -7.13 7.14
C ASN A 146 15.74 -8.32 6.55
N ALA A 147 14.53 -8.11 6.04
CA ALA A 147 13.73 -9.13 5.35
C ALA A 147 13.76 -8.97 3.81
N ARG A 148 13.90 -10.04 3.02
CA ARG A 148 13.78 -9.87 1.55
C ARG A 148 12.34 -9.66 1.10
N ARG A 149 11.39 -10.12 1.91
CA ARG A 149 9.96 -10.10 1.60
C ARG A 149 9.15 -9.82 2.87
N LEU A 150 8.17 -8.95 2.78
CA LEU A 150 7.13 -8.75 3.78
C LEU A 150 5.79 -9.12 3.16
N VAL A 151 4.98 -9.88 3.89
CA VAL A 151 3.68 -10.34 3.43
C VAL A 151 2.65 -10.05 4.50
N PHE A 152 1.54 -9.45 4.11
CA PHE A 152 0.35 -9.24 4.92
C PHE A 152 -0.80 -10.01 4.30
N ARG A 153 -1.53 -10.78 5.11
CA ARG A 153 -2.72 -11.52 4.69
C ARG A 153 -3.90 -11.10 5.54
N GLY A 154 -4.90 -10.49 4.91
CA GLY A 154 -6.11 -10.02 5.60
C GLY A 154 -5.81 -8.93 6.62
N ALA A 155 -4.91 -7.99 6.29
CA ALA A 155 -4.60 -6.88 7.17
C ALA A 155 -5.73 -5.84 7.19
N ARG A 156 -5.83 -5.12 8.31
CA ARG A 156 -6.66 -3.93 8.45
C ARG A 156 -5.79 -2.73 8.80
N VAL A 157 -6.00 -1.61 8.14
CA VAL A 157 -5.30 -0.35 8.41
C VAL A 157 -6.33 0.72 8.66
N GLN A 158 -6.38 1.22 9.90
CA GLN A 158 -7.15 2.40 10.26
C GLN A 158 -6.20 3.59 10.35
N ALA A 159 -6.48 4.65 9.61
CA ALA A 159 -5.72 5.88 9.62
C ALA A 159 -6.65 7.08 9.86
N ASP A 160 -6.49 7.74 11.00
CA ASP A 160 -7.24 8.94 11.37
C ASP A 160 -6.32 10.16 11.28
N LEU A 161 -6.60 11.07 10.34
CA LEU A 161 -5.84 12.29 10.08
C LEU A 161 -6.67 13.51 10.51
N ASP A 162 -6.49 13.93 11.75
CA ASP A 162 -7.24 15.00 12.40
C ASP A 162 -7.08 16.33 11.66
N THR A 163 -5.87 16.68 11.24
CA THR A 163 -5.59 17.94 10.53
C THR A 163 -6.27 18.03 9.16
N ALA A 164 -6.47 16.90 8.50
CA ALA A 164 -7.14 16.82 7.20
C ALA A 164 -8.64 16.53 7.30
N GLY A 165 -9.15 16.20 8.50
CA GLY A 165 -10.51 15.71 8.69
C GLY A 165 -10.80 14.41 7.90
N LEU A 166 -9.77 13.57 7.72
CA LEU A 166 -9.84 12.35 6.90
C LEU A 166 -9.70 11.12 7.80
N SER A 167 -10.62 10.16 7.67
CA SER A 167 -10.49 8.84 8.29
C SER A 167 -10.54 7.77 7.22
N LEU A 168 -9.53 6.91 7.15
CA LEU A 168 -9.37 5.83 6.19
C LEU A 168 -9.38 4.48 6.93
N ASP A 169 -10.18 3.54 6.45
CA ASP A 169 -10.22 2.15 6.93
C ASP A 169 -10.02 1.22 5.74
N MET A 170 -8.88 0.55 5.70
CA MET A 170 -8.57 -0.47 4.71
C MET A 170 -8.78 -1.83 5.35
N THR A 171 -9.63 -2.68 4.78
CA THR A 171 -9.94 -4.01 5.30
C THR A 171 -9.55 -5.09 4.32
N ASP A 172 -9.37 -6.31 4.81
CA ASP A 172 -9.01 -7.51 4.02
C ASP A 172 -7.79 -7.27 3.11
N THR A 173 -6.86 -6.46 3.58
CA THR A 173 -5.69 -6.02 2.81
C THR A 173 -4.68 -7.15 2.70
N GLY A 174 -4.53 -7.69 1.50
CA GLY A 174 -3.36 -8.47 1.12
C GLY A 174 -2.27 -7.52 0.63
N ALA A 175 -1.05 -7.63 1.17
CA ALA A 175 0.08 -6.86 0.66
C ALA A 175 1.38 -7.67 0.64
N VAL A 176 2.19 -7.44 -0.38
CA VAL A 176 3.51 -8.05 -0.53
C VAL A 176 4.51 -6.95 -0.87
N VAL A 177 5.52 -6.79 -0.02
CA VAL A 177 6.65 -5.90 -0.27
C VAL A 177 7.89 -6.75 -0.50
N LYS A 178 8.52 -6.61 -1.66
CA LYS A 178 9.77 -7.29 -2.04
C LYS A 178 10.89 -6.27 -2.06
N HIS A 179 12.02 -6.60 -1.45
CA HIS A 179 13.24 -5.80 -1.49
C HIS A 179 14.28 -6.53 -2.34
N TYR A 180 14.71 -5.92 -3.45
CA TYR A 180 15.55 -6.59 -4.46
C TYR A 180 17.04 -6.29 -4.35
N SER A 181 17.46 -5.38 -3.47
CA SER A 181 18.84 -4.89 -3.47
C SER A 181 19.61 -5.30 -2.22
N SER A 182 20.86 -5.70 -2.43
CA SER A 182 21.84 -5.94 -1.36
C SER A 182 22.47 -4.65 -0.82
N PHE A 183 22.39 -3.54 -1.56
CA PHE A 183 23.08 -2.28 -1.24
C PHE A 183 22.22 -1.00 -1.40
N GLY A 184 20.93 -1.10 -1.76
CA GLY A 184 20.03 0.06 -1.84
C GLY A 184 18.65 -0.18 -2.46
N GLY A 185 17.60 0.10 -1.68
CA GLY A 185 16.49 0.96 -2.07
C GLY A 185 15.42 0.51 -3.06
N ASN A 186 15.54 -0.62 -3.75
CA ASN A 186 14.51 -1.04 -4.71
C ASN A 186 13.43 -1.90 -4.06
N PHE A 187 12.22 -1.38 -3.97
CA PHE A 187 11.05 -2.06 -3.42
C PHE A 187 9.95 -2.21 -4.46
N ASN A 188 9.35 -3.39 -4.51
CA ASN A 188 8.09 -3.62 -5.22
C ASN A 188 7.02 -3.91 -4.18
N VAL A 189 5.93 -3.16 -4.25
CA VAL A 189 4.76 -3.26 -3.38
C VAL A 189 3.58 -3.69 -4.24
N GLU A 190 2.97 -4.80 -3.89
CA GLU A 190 1.68 -5.22 -4.44
C GLU A 190 0.67 -5.23 -3.29
N ALA A 191 -0.44 -4.54 -3.41
CA ALA A 191 -1.47 -4.47 -2.38
C ALA A 191 -2.87 -4.56 -2.99
N SER A 192 -3.79 -5.23 -2.32
CA SER A 192 -5.18 -5.31 -2.72
C SER A 192 -6.07 -5.48 -1.50
N GLY A 193 -7.29 -4.94 -1.54
CA GLY A 193 -8.22 -5.04 -0.43
C GLY A 193 -9.47 -4.20 -0.67
N ARG A 194 -10.14 -3.84 0.42
CA ARG A 194 -11.22 -2.84 0.42
C ARG A 194 -10.75 -1.61 1.14
N ALA A 195 -11.11 -0.44 0.65
CA ALA A 195 -10.86 0.82 1.31
C ALA A 195 -12.19 1.54 1.53
N GLY A 196 -12.36 2.07 2.72
CA GLY A 196 -13.44 2.96 3.11
C GLY A 196 -12.85 4.26 3.64
N THR A 197 -13.43 5.41 3.33
CA THR A 197 -13.08 6.66 4.01
C THR A 197 -14.33 7.49 4.27
N ALA A 198 -14.36 8.18 5.40
CA ALA A 198 -15.36 9.20 5.66
C ALA A 198 -14.80 10.56 5.24
N TRP A 199 -15.45 11.21 4.28
CA TRP A 199 -15.09 12.55 3.84
C TRP A 199 -16.32 13.44 3.77
N GLY A 200 -16.31 14.55 4.53
CA GLY A 200 -17.45 15.48 4.58
C GLY A 200 -18.77 14.83 5.02
N GLY A 201 -18.71 13.85 5.92
CA GLY A 201 -19.88 13.09 6.40
C GLY A 201 -20.42 12.04 5.41
N ARG A 202 -19.76 11.85 4.25
CA ARG A 202 -20.11 10.81 3.28
C ARG A 202 -19.12 9.66 3.37
N LEU A 203 -19.64 8.44 3.26
CA LEU A 203 -18.82 7.25 3.18
C LEU A 203 -18.42 7.02 1.73
N PHE A 204 -17.12 6.98 1.50
CA PHE A 204 -16.49 6.47 0.29
C PHE A 204 -16.13 5.01 0.52
N THR A 205 -16.50 4.08 -0.36
CA THR A 205 -16.00 2.71 -0.28
C THR A 205 -15.65 2.15 -1.65
N GLY A 206 -14.74 1.19 -1.71
CA GLY A 206 -14.51 0.38 -2.90
C GLY A 206 -13.38 -0.64 -2.73
N ALA A 207 -13.25 -1.54 -3.70
CA ALA A 207 -12.12 -2.46 -3.76
C ALA A 207 -10.95 -1.80 -4.48
N TYR A 208 -9.70 -2.10 -4.09
CA TYR A 208 -8.51 -1.59 -4.75
C TYR A 208 -7.47 -2.68 -5.05
N GLU A 209 -6.68 -2.48 -6.09
CA GLU A 209 -5.45 -3.19 -6.42
C GLU A 209 -4.39 -2.14 -6.77
N ALA A 210 -3.25 -2.18 -6.09
CA ALA A 210 -2.11 -1.32 -6.31
C ALA A 210 -0.86 -2.14 -6.58
N LYS A 211 -0.06 -1.72 -7.56
CA LYS A 211 1.32 -2.18 -7.75
C LYS A 211 2.24 -0.99 -7.88
N VAL A 212 3.28 -0.93 -7.06
CA VAL A 212 4.17 0.22 -6.96
C VAL A 212 5.61 -0.27 -6.92
N ASP A 213 6.45 0.28 -7.78
CA ASP A 213 7.89 0.17 -7.71
C ASP A 213 8.45 1.47 -7.12
N LEU A 214 9.32 1.34 -6.13
CA LEU A 214 9.98 2.42 -5.42
C LEU A 214 11.48 2.20 -5.53
N ASN A 215 12.21 3.23 -5.95
CA ASN A 215 13.67 3.20 -6.02
C ASN A 215 14.21 4.31 -5.15
N PHE A 216 14.96 3.94 -4.11
CA PHE A 216 15.62 4.85 -3.21
C PHE A 216 17.12 4.92 -3.49
N THR A 217 17.66 6.13 -3.42
CA THR A 217 19.09 6.42 -3.40
C THR A 217 19.49 6.91 -2.01
N PRO A 218 20.79 7.09 -1.71
CA PRO A 218 21.24 7.72 -0.47
C PRO A 218 20.69 9.14 -0.23
N LEU A 219 20.00 9.75 -1.20
CA LEU A 219 19.36 11.06 -1.05
C LEU A 219 17.84 10.96 -0.84
N GLY A 220 17.28 9.75 -0.75
CA GLY A 220 15.85 9.50 -0.62
C GLY A 220 15.23 8.85 -1.87
N LEU A 221 13.90 8.94 -1.98
CA LEU A 221 13.15 8.39 -3.11
C LEU A 221 13.57 9.08 -4.41
N ASP A 222 14.13 8.31 -5.34
CA ASP A 222 14.65 8.80 -6.62
C ASP A 222 13.64 8.61 -7.74
N SER A 223 12.92 7.48 -7.74
CA SER A 223 11.83 7.25 -8.68
C SER A 223 10.74 6.38 -8.08
N THR A 224 9.50 6.59 -8.54
CA THR A 224 8.38 5.67 -8.31
C THR A 224 7.59 5.49 -9.58
N SER A 225 7.21 4.25 -9.87
CA SER A 225 6.20 3.95 -10.88
C SER A 225 5.13 3.06 -10.26
N GLY A 226 3.94 3.10 -10.81
CA GLY A 226 2.89 2.24 -10.29
C GLY A 226 1.59 2.35 -11.03
N ARG A 227 0.68 1.49 -10.61
CA ARG A 227 -0.70 1.45 -11.06
C ARG A 227 -1.62 1.26 -9.87
N LEU A 228 -2.75 1.93 -9.91
CA LEU A 228 -3.86 1.77 -8.99
C LEU A 228 -5.09 1.43 -9.82
N LYS A 229 -5.85 0.46 -9.38
CA LYS A 229 -7.19 0.17 -9.89
C LYS A 229 -8.13 0.15 -8.69
N MET A 230 -9.23 0.85 -8.79
CA MET A 230 -10.32 0.78 -7.83
C MET A 230 -11.59 0.41 -8.56
N THR A 231 -12.46 -0.35 -7.90
CA THR A 231 -13.71 -0.85 -8.49
C THR A 231 -14.85 -0.78 -7.49
N GLY A 232 -16.06 -0.58 -8.00
CA GLY A 232 -17.26 -0.44 -7.17
C GLY A 232 -17.13 0.71 -6.18
N LEU A 233 -16.68 1.87 -6.67
CA LEU A 233 -16.53 3.07 -5.84
C LEU A 233 -17.90 3.69 -5.60
N GLU A 234 -18.24 3.91 -4.33
CA GLU A 234 -19.49 4.53 -3.92
C GLU A 234 -19.17 5.70 -2.98
N LEU A 235 -19.75 6.89 -3.24
CA LEU A 235 -19.62 8.09 -2.40
C LEU A 235 -21.00 8.70 -2.15
N GLY A 236 -21.68 8.23 -1.11
CA GLY A 236 -23.11 8.52 -0.92
C GLY A 236 -23.92 7.97 -2.10
N ASP A 237 -24.63 8.86 -2.81
CA ASP A 237 -25.42 8.48 -4.00
C ASP A 237 -24.62 8.45 -5.30
N MET A 238 -23.35 8.87 -5.27
CA MET A 238 -22.47 8.84 -6.45
C MET A 238 -21.82 7.47 -6.58
N ARG A 239 -21.68 7.00 -7.82
CA ARG A 239 -21.08 5.70 -8.14
C ARG A 239 -20.05 5.86 -9.25
N LEU A 240 -18.99 5.08 -9.16
CA LEU A 240 -17.99 4.96 -10.20
C LEU A 240 -17.59 3.49 -10.30
N ALA A 241 -17.88 2.84 -11.43
CA ALA A 241 -17.65 1.40 -11.56
C ALA A 241 -16.16 1.07 -11.48
N ARG A 242 -15.31 1.91 -12.10
CA ARG A 242 -13.87 1.72 -12.13
C ARG A 242 -13.12 3.05 -12.13
N LEU A 243 -12.02 3.09 -11.38
CA LEU A 243 -11.02 4.15 -11.42
C LEU A 243 -9.64 3.50 -11.62
N GLY A 244 -8.99 3.82 -12.72
CA GLY A 244 -7.61 3.47 -13.03
C GLY A 244 -6.69 4.66 -12.86
N GLY A 245 -5.51 4.42 -12.30
CA GLY A 245 -4.41 5.39 -12.25
C GLY A 245 -3.10 4.69 -12.61
N ARG A 246 -2.26 5.35 -13.39
CA ARG A 246 -0.87 4.94 -13.62
C ARG A 246 0.03 6.14 -13.44
N TRP A 247 1.15 5.95 -12.76
CA TRP A 247 2.17 6.99 -12.65
C TRP A 247 3.55 6.44 -12.93
N ASP A 248 4.41 7.31 -13.44
CA ASP A 248 5.82 7.06 -13.66
C ASP A 248 6.56 8.37 -13.34
N PHE A 249 7.21 8.43 -12.18
CA PHE A 249 7.92 9.59 -11.66
C PHE A 249 9.41 9.28 -11.54
N PHE A 250 10.23 9.94 -12.36
CA PHE A 250 11.68 9.78 -12.35
C PHE A 250 12.40 11.03 -11.87
N ARG A 251 13.52 10.84 -11.14
CA ARG A 251 14.37 11.91 -10.60
C ARG A 251 13.62 12.85 -9.65
N ILE A 252 12.89 12.28 -8.71
CA ILE A 252 12.21 13.04 -7.64
C ILE A 252 13.25 13.81 -6.84
N GLY A 253 13.03 15.11 -6.65
CA GLY A 253 13.94 16.00 -5.92
C GLY A 253 15.20 16.46 -6.67
N ARG A 254 15.47 16.00 -7.90
CA ARG A 254 16.68 16.40 -8.67
C ARG A 254 16.37 17.43 -9.75
N GLY A 255 16.34 18.71 -9.39
CA GLY A 255 16.41 19.84 -10.32
C GLY A 255 15.33 19.90 -11.42
N ALA A 256 15.69 20.44 -12.59
CA ALA A 256 14.81 20.73 -13.72
C ALA A 256 14.54 19.53 -14.66
N GLU A 257 15.30 18.43 -14.52
CA GLU A 257 15.21 17.22 -15.35
C GLU A 257 14.12 16.24 -14.86
N ARG A 258 12.96 16.79 -14.47
CA ARG A 258 11.83 15.99 -13.98
C ARG A 258 11.11 15.37 -15.17
N ASN A 259 10.85 14.07 -15.05
CA ASN A 259 10.05 13.31 -16.01
C ASN A 259 8.95 12.59 -15.24
N TYR A 260 7.81 13.26 -15.13
CA TYR A 260 6.63 12.71 -14.45
C TYR A 260 5.55 12.45 -15.49
N SER A 261 4.89 11.31 -15.42
CA SER A 261 3.64 11.08 -16.11
C SER A 261 2.62 10.49 -15.16
N LEU A 262 1.38 10.93 -15.33
CA LEU A 262 0.21 10.47 -14.62
C LEU A 262 -0.89 10.23 -15.65
N GLU A 263 -1.50 9.07 -15.61
CA GLU A 263 -2.68 8.72 -16.39
C GLU A 263 -3.78 8.35 -15.42
N ALA A 264 -4.97 8.91 -15.62
CA ALA A 264 -6.17 8.60 -14.87
C ALA A 264 -7.28 8.21 -15.84
N GLU A 265 -8.04 7.19 -15.48
CA GLU A 265 -9.17 6.66 -16.24
C GLU A 265 -10.30 6.39 -15.26
N ALA A 266 -11.52 6.75 -15.59
CA ALA A 266 -12.71 6.50 -14.78
C ALA A 266 -13.83 6.03 -15.72
N ASP A 267 -14.47 4.91 -15.38
CA ASP A 267 -15.52 4.30 -16.20
C ASP A 267 -16.85 4.24 -15.42
N ASP A 268 -17.96 4.45 -16.13
CA ASP A 268 -19.34 4.44 -15.62
C ASP A 268 -19.52 5.30 -14.37
N PHE A 269 -19.22 6.59 -14.50
CA PHE A 269 -19.49 7.58 -13.46
C PHE A 269 -20.96 7.96 -13.47
N PHE A 270 -21.58 7.93 -12.30
CA PHE A 270 -22.93 8.41 -12.04
C PHE A 270 -22.94 9.35 -10.84
N ALA A 271 -23.53 10.53 -11.01
CA ALA A 271 -23.91 11.41 -9.91
C ALA A 271 -25.35 11.90 -10.11
N PRO A 272 -26.22 11.78 -9.11
CA PRO A 272 -27.56 12.35 -9.20
C PRO A 272 -27.46 13.88 -9.28
N GLY A 273 -28.32 14.52 -10.08
CA GLY A 273 -28.24 15.97 -10.22
C GLY A 273 -28.87 16.77 -9.08
N TYR A 274 -29.56 16.17 -8.12
CA TYR A 274 -30.06 16.94 -6.98
C TYR A 274 -28.94 17.20 -5.93
N ARG A 275 -28.56 18.48 -5.76
CA ARG A 275 -27.70 19.00 -4.67
C ARG A 275 -26.32 18.33 -4.53
N SER A 276 -25.50 18.34 -5.58
CA SER A 276 -24.06 18.02 -5.46
C SER A 276 -23.19 19.24 -5.81
N PRO A 277 -22.17 19.57 -5.01
CA PRO A 277 -21.17 20.59 -5.37
C PRO A 277 -20.48 20.29 -6.71
N PHE A 278 -20.45 19.02 -7.10
CA PHE A 278 -19.94 18.57 -8.40
C PHE A 278 -20.82 19.06 -9.55
N ARG A 279 -22.16 19.01 -9.42
CA ARG A 279 -23.07 19.58 -10.40
C ARG A 279 -22.82 21.07 -10.60
N ASP A 280 -22.61 21.83 -9.53
CA ASP A 280 -22.35 23.28 -9.64
C ASP A 280 -21.05 23.56 -10.40
N ALA A 281 -20.01 22.76 -10.17
CA ALA A 281 -18.75 22.84 -10.91
C ALA A 281 -18.93 22.49 -12.40
N VAL A 282 -19.67 21.42 -12.70
CA VAL A 282 -19.98 21.00 -14.07
C VAL A 282 -20.86 22.03 -14.78
N ASP A 283 -21.89 22.56 -14.11
CA ASP A 283 -22.79 23.59 -14.65
C ASP A 283 -22.02 24.88 -14.96
N LYS A 284 -21.10 25.30 -14.07
CA LYS A 284 -20.22 26.44 -14.33
C LYS A 284 -19.30 26.20 -15.54
N GLY A 285 -18.75 25.00 -15.66
CA GLY A 285 -17.95 24.58 -16.81
C GLY A 285 -18.74 24.62 -18.12
N LEU A 286 -19.91 23.97 -18.14
CA LEU A 286 -20.81 23.95 -19.30
C LEU A 286 -21.29 25.34 -19.68
N ARG A 287 -21.71 26.18 -18.73
CA ARG A 287 -22.05 27.58 -19.00
C ARG A 287 -20.92 28.32 -19.69
N SER A 288 -19.69 28.12 -19.25
CA SER A 288 -18.51 28.78 -19.83
C SER A 288 -18.31 28.34 -21.29
N VAL A 289 -18.38 27.03 -21.56
CA VAL A 289 -18.24 26.47 -22.91
C VAL A 289 -19.39 26.90 -23.83
N PHE A 290 -20.64 26.74 -23.39
CA PHE A 290 -21.82 27.08 -24.19
C PHE A 290 -21.96 28.59 -24.43
N SER A 291 -21.52 29.43 -23.47
CA SER A 291 -21.48 30.88 -23.67
C SER A 291 -20.49 31.29 -24.78
N ALA A 292 -19.34 30.61 -24.88
CA ALA A 292 -18.38 30.83 -25.96
C ALA A 292 -18.93 30.37 -27.33
N MET A 293 -19.83 29.38 -27.32
CA MET A 293 -20.52 28.87 -28.52
C MET A 293 -21.80 29.64 -28.87
N GLY A 294 -22.19 30.67 -28.10
CA GLY A 294 -23.41 31.44 -28.34
C GLY A 294 -24.72 30.66 -28.11
N SER A 295 -24.68 29.60 -27.31
CA SER A 295 -25.83 28.74 -27.02
C SER A 295 -26.11 28.65 -25.51
N ALA A 296 -27.34 28.31 -25.13
CA ALA A 296 -27.69 28.05 -23.73
C ALA A 296 -27.25 26.62 -23.36
N PRO A 297 -26.69 26.39 -22.16
CA PRO A 297 -26.35 25.05 -21.71
C PRO A 297 -27.64 24.23 -21.51
N PRO A 298 -27.62 22.91 -21.81
CA PRO A 298 -28.74 22.04 -21.52
C PRO A 298 -28.97 21.90 -20.01
N ALA A 299 -30.22 21.63 -19.61
CA ALA A 299 -30.53 21.31 -18.22
C ALA A 299 -29.87 19.98 -17.82
N ILE A 300 -29.24 19.96 -16.64
CA ILE A 300 -28.55 18.79 -16.08
C ILE A 300 -29.50 18.10 -15.09
N ASP A 301 -30.05 16.95 -15.48
CA ASP A 301 -30.88 16.11 -14.59
C ASP A 301 -30.02 15.15 -13.77
N ASP A 302 -29.30 14.24 -14.43
CA ASP A 302 -28.30 13.36 -13.83
C ASP A 302 -27.00 13.48 -14.63
N ILE A 303 -25.87 13.34 -13.94
CA ILE A 303 -24.56 13.34 -14.60
C ILE A 303 -24.13 11.89 -14.79
N LYS A 304 -24.10 11.45 -16.05
CA LYS A 304 -23.57 10.16 -16.48
C LYS A 304 -22.38 10.40 -17.40
N ALA A 305 -21.25 9.79 -17.07
CA ALA A 305 -20.12 9.72 -17.97
C ALA A 305 -19.72 8.25 -18.11
N ASP A 306 -19.76 7.74 -19.33
CA ASP A 306 -19.39 6.37 -19.65
C ASP A 306 -17.88 6.20 -19.45
N ARG A 307 -17.12 7.22 -19.84
CA ARG A 307 -15.67 7.24 -19.67
C ARG A 307 -15.12 8.65 -19.47
N PHE A 308 -14.19 8.77 -18.54
CA PHE A 308 -13.30 9.90 -18.39
C PHE A 308 -11.85 9.43 -18.43
N SER A 309 -11.02 10.05 -19.26
CA SER A 309 -9.58 9.81 -19.24
C SER A 309 -8.83 11.12 -19.21
N ALA A 310 -7.67 11.14 -18.55
CA ALA A 310 -6.75 12.27 -18.59
C ALA A 310 -5.31 11.77 -18.48
N ARG A 311 -4.41 12.29 -19.33
CA ARG A 311 -2.98 12.03 -19.25
C ARG A 311 -2.23 13.33 -19.02
N ALA A 312 -1.51 13.44 -17.92
CA ALA A 312 -0.62 14.55 -17.63
C ALA A 312 0.84 14.09 -17.70
N SER A 313 1.71 14.93 -18.25
CA SER A 313 3.16 14.72 -18.22
C SER A 313 3.90 16.03 -17.93
N LEU A 314 4.94 15.95 -17.11
CA LEU A 314 5.87 17.03 -16.83
C LEU A 314 7.25 16.58 -17.30
N LYS A 315 7.73 17.15 -18.41
CA LYS A 315 9.05 16.84 -18.98
C LYS A 315 9.85 18.12 -19.17
N GLY A 316 11.03 18.20 -18.56
CA GLY A 316 11.92 19.37 -18.68
C GLY A 316 11.25 20.68 -18.23
N GLY A 317 10.40 20.62 -17.20
CA GLY A 317 9.66 21.78 -16.69
C GLY A 317 8.47 22.23 -17.54
N ARG A 318 8.07 21.48 -18.56
CA ARG A 318 6.86 21.73 -19.36
C ARG A 318 5.76 20.74 -18.99
N LEU A 319 4.61 21.27 -18.59
CA LEU A 319 3.41 20.49 -18.29
C LEU A 319 2.61 20.32 -19.58
N ARG A 320 2.26 19.08 -19.89
CA ARG A 320 1.38 18.72 -21.00
C ARG A 320 0.26 17.84 -20.47
N VAL A 321 -0.98 18.24 -20.70
CA VAL A 321 -2.18 17.46 -20.44
C VAL A 321 -2.76 17.08 -21.80
N GLU A 322 -2.80 15.79 -22.08
CA GLU A 322 -3.31 15.23 -23.34
C GLU A 322 -4.46 14.27 -23.04
N ASP A 323 -5.25 13.96 -24.07
CA ASP A 323 -6.29 12.94 -24.01
C ASP A 323 -7.28 13.17 -22.86
N LEU A 324 -7.61 14.42 -22.54
CA LEU A 324 -8.74 14.71 -21.66
C LEU A 324 -10.00 14.36 -22.46
N ARG A 325 -10.59 13.20 -22.16
CA ARG A 325 -11.80 12.72 -22.84
C ARG A 325 -12.91 12.59 -21.83
N LEU A 326 -14.06 13.14 -22.16
CA LEU A 326 -15.31 12.91 -21.46
C LEU A 326 -16.31 12.38 -22.49
N GLU A 327 -16.70 11.13 -22.32
CA GLU A 327 -17.75 10.49 -23.12
C GLU A 327 -19.01 10.41 -22.25
N ALA A 328 -20.02 11.19 -22.62
CA ALA A 328 -21.36 11.11 -22.06
C ALA A 328 -22.33 10.73 -23.19
N GLY A 329 -23.41 10.02 -22.88
CA GLY A 329 -24.36 9.50 -23.89
C GLY A 329 -24.98 10.55 -24.83
N PHE A 330 -24.79 11.85 -24.58
CA PHE A 330 -25.25 12.95 -25.42
C PHE A 330 -24.13 13.80 -26.07
N ALA A 331 -22.88 13.69 -25.62
CA ALA A 331 -21.76 14.50 -26.12
C ALA A 331 -20.39 13.90 -25.78
N GLY A 332 -19.45 14.03 -26.71
CA GLY A 332 -18.03 13.80 -26.49
C GLY A 332 -17.28 15.13 -26.37
N LEU A 333 -16.42 15.25 -25.36
CA LEU A 333 -15.51 16.38 -25.23
C LEU A 333 -14.07 15.88 -25.21
N ARG A 334 -13.22 16.48 -26.03
CA ARG A 334 -11.77 16.25 -26.04
C ARG A 334 -11.05 17.57 -25.81
N ALA A 335 -10.07 17.56 -24.92
CA ALA A 335 -9.20 18.72 -24.71
C ALA A 335 -7.73 18.30 -24.57
N ALA A 336 -6.85 19.17 -25.08
CA ALA A 336 -5.42 19.08 -24.88
C ALA A 336 -4.88 20.46 -24.46
N PHE A 337 -3.94 20.45 -23.52
CA PHE A 337 -3.34 21.64 -22.94
C PHE A 337 -1.83 21.47 -22.80
N ALA A 338 -1.05 22.47 -23.19
CA ALA A 338 0.39 22.51 -22.96
C ALA A 338 0.81 23.87 -22.40
N ALA A 339 1.65 23.86 -21.36
CA ALA A 339 2.22 25.07 -20.78
C ALA A 339 3.68 24.87 -20.38
N GLY A 340 4.52 25.88 -20.63
CA GLY A 340 5.95 25.86 -20.30
C GLY A 340 6.41 27.11 -19.56
N ALA A 341 7.54 26.99 -18.84
CA ALA A 341 8.16 28.08 -18.09
C ALA A 341 8.58 29.32 -18.92
N GLY A 342 8.50 29.25 -20.25
CA GLY A 342 8.83 30.32 -21.19
C GLY A 342 7.63 31.10 -21.76
N GLY A 343 6.42 30.93 -21.20
CA GLY A 343 5.28 31.83 -21.46
C GLY A 343 4.33 31.45 -22.61
N GLY A 344 4.48 30.28 -23.25
CA GLY A 344 3.51 29.75 -24.21
C GLY A 344 2.49 28.84 -23.55
N THR A 345 1.20 29.08 -23.83
CA THR A 345 0.09 28.17 -23.48
C THR A 345 -0.68 27.82 -24.75
N ASP A 346 -0.72 26.54 -25.09
CA ASP A 346 -1.52 26.02 -26.20
C ASP A 346 -2.72 25.26 -25.62
N LEU A 347 -3.92 25.59 -26.09
CA LEU A 347 -5.18 24.95 -25.68
C LEU A 347 -5.96 24.56 -26.95
N GLU A 348 -6.26 23.27 -27.07
CA GLU A 348 -7.06 22.70 -28.14
C GLU A 348 -8.28 22.02 -27.52
N ILE A 349 -9.48 22.37 -27.99
CA ILE A 349 -10.75 21.81 -27.52
C ILE A 349 -11.54 21.36 -28.75
N GLU A 350 -11.86 20.07 -28.81
CA GLU A 350 -12.77 19.49 -29.79
C GLU A 350 -14.05 19.02 -29.09
N THR A 351 -15.21 19.30 -29.70
CA THR A 351 -16.51 18.86 -29.20
C THR A 351 -17.24 18.09 -30.30
N GLU A 352 -17.82 16.95 -29.95
CA GLU A 352 -18.60 16.12 -30.87
C GLU A 352 -19.99 15.90 -30.25
N ALA A 353 -21.04 16.38 -30.93
CA ALA A 353 -22.41 16.08 -30.53
C ALA A 353 -22.74 14.64 -30.95
N ALA A 354 -23.32 13.85 -30.04
CA ALA A 354 -23.81 12.52 -30.40
C ALA A 354 -24.96 12.69 -31.41
N GLY A 355 -24.69 12.46 -32.70
CA GLY A 355 -25.71 12.41 -33.72
C GLY A 355 -26.74 11.35 -33.35
N LYS A 356 -28.01 11.73 -33.24
CA LYS A 356 -29.12 10.79 -33.02
C LYS A 356 -28.99 9.64 -34.03
N LYS A 357 -28.68 8.44 -33.53
CA LYS A 357 -28.94 7.20 -34.27
C LYS A 357 -30.37 6.77 -34.04
#